data_AF-A0A0K1F903-F1
#
_entry.id   AF-A0A0K1F903-F1
#
_cell.length_a   1.000
_cell.length_b   1.000
_cell.length_c   1.000
_cell.angle_alpha   90.00
_cell.angle_beta   90.00
_cell.angle_gamma   90.00
#
_symmetry.space_group_name_H-M   'P 1'
#
loop_
_entity.id
_entity.type
_entity.pdbx_description
1 polymer ?
#
loop_
_entity_poly.entity_id
_entity_poly.type
_entity_poly.pdbx_seq_one_letter_code
_entity_poly.pdbx_strand_id
1 'polypeptide(L)'
;MGSAGASPLRVLTDAHDTAAHHARLSLDDAQALLEEVQADLTRLDEFLAWLEPSRDRVHRLERYYAAQGMTDVETVLSEDPEAVTPPVGNEDAAWEAISGRGERMMRLLRLVTAEQTAPLDMTD
;
A
#
# COMPACT_ATOMS: atom_id res chain seq x y z
N MET A 1 -0.09 69.50 14.02
CA MET A 1 -0.47 68.34 13.19
C MET A 1 0.08 67.11 13.89
N GLY A 2 -0.81 66.30 14.45
CA GLY A 2 -0.47 65.28 15.45
C GLY A 2 0.15 64.03 14.84
N SER A 3 1.31 63.65 15.36
CA SER A 3 1.86 62.30 15.18
C SER A 3 1.11 61.37 16.14
N ALA A 4 0.18 60.59 15.59
CA ALA A 4 -0.45 59.49 16.31
C ALA A 4 0.56 58.34 16.38
N GLY A 5 1.37 58.32 17.44
CA GLY A 5 2.21 57.18 17.77
C GLY A 5 1.31 55.97 18.04
N ALA A 6 1.42 54.95 17.20
CA ALA A 6 0.80 53.65 17.47
C ALA A 6 1.26 53.18 18.85
N SER A 7 0.30 52.98 19.76
CA SER A 7 0.62 52.57 21.13
C SER A 7 1.37 51.24 21.12
N PRO A 8 2.52 51.11 21.81
CA PRO A 8 3.35 49.90 21.80
C PRO A 8 2.61 48.64 22.32
N LEU A 9 1.58 48.84 23.14
CA LEU A 9 0.66 47.78 23.58
C LEU A 9 -0.12 47.13 22.44
N ARG A 10 -0.55 47.89 21.42
CA ARG A 10 -1.29 47.35 20.27
C ARG A 10 -0.42 46.48 19.37
N VAL A 11 0.83 46.91 19.14
CA VAL A 11 1.79 46.19 18.28
C VAL A 11 2.20 44.85 18.90
N LEU A 12 2.32 44.78 20.23
CA LEU A 12 2.63 43.54 20.94
C LEU A 12 1.45 42.56 20.96
N THR A 13 0.20 43.03 21.09
CA THR A 13 -0.98 42.18 20.95
C THR A 13 -1.16 41.67 19.52
N ASP A 14 -0.98 42.51 18.50
CA ASP A 14 -1.14 42.10 17.10
C ASP A 14 -0.09 41.03 16.70
N ALA A 15 1.16 41.17 17.18
CA ALA A 15 2.21 40.18 16.95
C ALA A 15 1.98 38.86 17.71
N HIS A 16 1.45 38.94 18.95
CA HIS A 16 1.11 37.77 19.75
C HIS A 16 -0.10 37.01 19.18
N ASP A 17 -1.11 37.73 18.70
CA ASP A 17 -2.30 37.18 18.05
C ASP A 17 -1.94 36.52 16.71
N THR A 18 -0.96 37.08 15.98
CA THR A 18 -0.43 36.49 14.73
C THR A 18 0.37 35.21 15.02
N ALA A 19 1.24 35.21 16.04
CA ALA A 19 2.01 34.03 16.42
C ALA A 19 1.09 32.89 16.95
N ALA A 20 0.08 33.23 17.75
CA ALA A 20 -0.91 32.27 18.24
C ALA A 20 -1.77 31.70 17.10
N HIS A 21 -2.11 32.51 16.09
CA HIS A 21 -2.81 32.06 14.90
C HIS A 21 -1.95 31.08 14.07
N HIS A 22 -0.68 31.41 13.82
CA HIS A 22 0.25 30.49 13.12
C HIS A 22 0.42 29.16 13.88
N ALA A 23 0.57 29.22 15.20
CA ALA A 23 0.68 28.01 16.02
C ALA A 23 -0.58 27.13 15.92
N ARG A 24 -1.77 27.73 15.86
CA ARG A 24 -3.03 26.98 15.64
C ARG A 24 -3.06 26.31 14.27
N LEU A 25 -2.71 27.03 13.21
CA LEU A 25 -2.63 26.44 11.87
C LEU A 25 -1.65 25.27 11.83
N SER A 26 -0.45 25.42 12.41
CA SER A 26 0.51 24.32 12.48
C SER A 26 0.02 23.13 13.31
N LEU A 27 -0.77 23.36 14.36
CA LEU A 27 -1.39 22.28 15.13
C LEU A 27 -2.49 21.57 14.33
N ASP A 28 -3.31 22.32 13.59
CA ASP A 28 -4.35 21.77 12.73
C ASP A 28 -3.72 20.93 11.59
N ASP A 29 -2.65 21.42 10.98
CA ASP A 29 -1.88 20.68 9.96
C ASP A 29 -1.27 19.38 10.54
N ALA A 30 -0.68 19.45 11.73
CA ALA A 30 -0.11 18.29 12.40
C ALA A 30 -1.20 17.26 12.80
N GLN A 31 -2.38 17.74 13.20
CA GLN A 31 -3.52 16.89 13.50
C GLN A 31 -4.02 16.17 12.25
N ALA A 32 -4.15 16.88 11.12
CA ALA A 32 -4.52 16.27 9.85
C ALA A 32 -3.50 15.19 9.42
N LEU A 33 -2.20 15.48 9.54
CA LEU A 33 -1.14 14.52 9.22
C LEU A 33 -1.21 13.27 10.12
N LEU A 34 -1.51 13.43 11.41
CA LEU A 34 -1.67 12.30 12.33
C LEU A 34 -2.83 11.40 11.89
N GLU A 35 -3.97 11.99 11.50
CA GLU A 35 -5.14 11.26 11.02
C GLU A 35 -4.84 10.48 9.73
N GLU A 36 -4.09 11.09 8.81
CA GLU A 36 -3.62 10.43 7.59
C GLU A 36 -2.73 9.22 7.91
N VAL A 37 -1.75 9.38 8.79
CA VAL A 37 -0.86 8.27 9.20
C VAL A 37 -1.65 7.14 9.88
N GLN A 38 -2.63 7.45 10.72
CA GLN A 38 -3.50 6.45 11.35
C GLN A 38 -4.33 5.67 10.32
N ALA A 39 -4.86 6.36 9.30
CA ALA A 39 -5.57 5.72 8.21
C ALA A 39 -4.64 4.80 7.39
N ASP A 40 -3.40 5.21 7.14
CA ASP A 40 -2.43 4.40 6.42
C ASP A 40 -1.98 3.17 7.21
N LEU A 41 -1.80 3.28 8.54
CA LEU A 41 -1.53 2.13 9.41
C LEU A 41 -2.67 1.11 9.37
N THR A 42 -3.93 1.58 9.38
CA THR A 42 -5.10 0.71 9.26
C THR A 42 -5.10 -0.05 7.93
N ARG A 43 -4.81 0.62 6.81
CA ARG A 43 -4.69 -0.02 5.49
C ARG A 43 -3.55 -1.02 5.43
N LEU A 44 -2.44 -0.73 6.10
CA LEU A 44 -1.31 -1.64 6.18
C LEU A 44 -1.69 -2.93 6.94
N ASP A 45 -2.40 -2.81 8.06
CA ASP A 45 -2.88 -3.97 8.82
C ASP A 45 -3.84 -4.84 7.99
N GLU A 46 -4.76 -4.22 7.25
CA GLU A 46 -5.64 -4.93 6.31
C GLU A 46 -4.85 -5.67 5.22
N PHE A 47 -3.83 -5.02 4.66
CA PHE A 47 -2.95 -5.63 3.67
C PHE A 47 -2.19 -6.83 4.24
N LEU A 48 -1.62 -6.70 5.44
CA LEU A 48 -0.90 -7.78 6.12
C LEU A 48 -1.82 -8.97 6.43
N ALA A 49 -3.04 -8.71 6.90
CA ALA A 49 -4.05 -9.73 7.15
C ALA A 49 -4.47 -10.47 5.86
N TRP A 50 -4.51 -9.77 4.72
CA TRP A 50 -4.81 -10.37 3.42
C TRP A 50 -3.64 -11.21 2.83
N LEU A 51 -2.40 -10.86 3.18
CA LEU A 51 -1.20 -11.39 2.53
C LEU A 51 -1.00 -12.90 2.73
N GLU A 52 -1.26 -13.40 3.93
CA GLU A 52 -1.12 -14.82 4.27
C GLU A 52 -2.14 -15.70 3.53
N PRO A 53 -3.46 -15.43 3.58
CA PRO A 53 -4.44 -16.13 2.77
C PRO A 53 -4.15 -16.06 1.26
N SER A 54 -3.57 -14.96 0.79
CA SER A 54 -3.14 -14.80 -0.60
C SER A 54 -2.05 -15.78 -1.00
N ARG A 55 -1.07 -16.03 -0.12
CA ARG A 55 -0.02 -17.03 -0.33
C ARG A 55 -0.61 -18.42 -0.49
N ASP A 56 -1.52 -18.80 0.39
CA ASP A 56 -2.12 -20.14 0.39
C ASP A 56 -2.93 -20.41 -0.88
N ARG A 57 -3.65 -19.41 -1.39
CA ARG A 57 -4.38 -19.54 -2.67
C ARG A 57 -3.45 -19.83 -3.83
N VAL A 58 -2.31 -19.16 -3.92
CA VAL A 58 -1.32 -19.39 -4.99
C VAL A 58 -0.67 -20.75 -4.88
N HIS A 59 -0.23 -21.17 -3.69
CA HIS A 59 0.32 -22.52 -3.52
C HIS A 59 -0.69 -23.64 -3.82
N ARG A 60 -1.98 -23.41 -3.54
CA ARG A 60 -3.03 -24.35 -3.93
C ARG A 60 -3.17 -24.45 -5.44
N LEU A 61 -3.10 -23.32 -6.15
CA LEU A 61 -3.14 -23.28 -7.60
C LEU A 61 -1.92 -23.98 -8.21
N GLU A 62 -0.71 -23.66 -7.72
CA GLU A 62 0.53 -24.33 -8.14
C GLU A 62 0.45 -25.85 -7.98
N ARG A 63 -0.02 -26.33 -6.81
CA ARG A 63 -0.17 -27.78 -6.56
C ARG A 63 -1.17 -28.43 -7.50
N TYR A 64 -2.25 -27.74 -7.85
CA TYR A 64 -3.23 -28.25 -8.79
C TYR A 64 -2.59 -28.49 -10.17
N TYR A 65 -1.88 -27.50 -10.72
CA TYR A 65 -1.22 -27.66 -12.02
C TYR A 65 -0.04 -28.62 -12.01
N ALA A 66 0.71 -28.70 -10.90
CA ALA A 66 1.82 -29.64 -10.79
C ALA A 66 1.39 -31.11 -10.70
N ALA A 67 0.13 -31.41 -10.37
CA ALA A 67 -0.34 -32.76 -10.12
C ALA A 67 -1.47 -33.23 -11.05
N GLN A 68 -2.52 -32.41 -11.23
CA GLN A 68 -3.81 -32.86 -11.77
C GLN A 68 -4.33 -31.99 -12.92
N GLY A 69 -3.89 -30.73 -13.03
CA GLY A 69 -4.46 -29.76 -13.96
C GLY A 69 -4.48 -30.20 -15.42
N MET A 70 -3.38 -30.76 -15.93
CA MET A 70 -3.32 -31.24 -17.32
C MET A 70 -4.29 -32.40 -17.56
N THR A 71 -4.34 -33.36 -16.63
CA THR A 71 -5.23 -34.53 -16.73
C THR A 71 -6.71 -34.12 -16.75
N ASP A 72 -7.10 -33.15 -15.92
CA ASP A 72 -8.48 -32.67 -15.91
C ASP A 72 -8.85 -31.97 -17.22
N VAL A 73 -7.95 -31.14 -17.77
CA VAL A 73 -8.16 -30.46 -19.07
C VAL A 73 -8.29 -31.48 -20.20
N GLU A 74 -7.39 -32.45 -20.26
CA GLU A 74 -7.43 -33.53 -21.26
C GLU A 74 -8.71 -34.36 -21.14
N THR A 75 -9.14 -34.68 -19.91
CA THR A 75 -10.37 -35.44 -19.65
C THR A 75 -11.58 -34.69 -20.20
N VAL A 76 -11.72 -33.40 -19.86
CA VAL A 76 -12.84 -32.57 -20.33
C VAL A 76 -12.87 -32.49 -21.85
N LEU A 77 -11.72 -32.19 -22.48
CA LEU A 77 -11.64 -32.08 -23.94
C LEU A 77 -11.83 -33.41 -24.67
N SER A 78 -11.52 -34.54 -24.01
CA SER A 78 -11.76 -35.88 -24.58
C SER A 78 -13.24 -36.27 -24.57
N GLU A 79 -13.99 -35.83 -23.56
CA GLU A 79 -15.43 -36.09 -23.44
C GLU A 79 -16.28 -35.10 -24.23
N ASP A 80 -15.83 -33.84 -24.30
CA ASP A 80 -16.48 -32.76 -25.06
C ASP A 80 -15.43 -31.89 -25.77
N PRO A 81 -15.08 -32.21 -27.03
CA PRO A 81 -14.08 -31.48 -27.80
C PRO A 81 -14.44 -30.01 -28.08
N GLU A 82 -15.72 -29.64 -27.97
CA GLU A 82 -16.20 -28.26 -28.16
C GLU A 82 -16.37 -27.51 -26.83
N ALA A 83 -15.98 -28.14 -25.71
CA ALA A 83 -16.05 -27.54 -24.39
C ALA A 83 -15.24 -26.23 -24.36
N VAL A 84 -15.90 -25.16 -23.92
CA VAL A 84 -15.20 -23.91 -23.60
C VAL A 84 -14.35 -24.15 -22.36
N THR A 85 -13.03 -24.30 -22.56
CA THR A 85 -12.10 -24.45 -21.45
C THR A 85 -12.13 -23.17 -20.61
N PRO A 86 -12.36 -23.25 -19.29
CA PRO A 86 -12.26 -22.09 -18.42
C PRO A 86 -10.84 -21.49 -18.50
N PRO A 87 -10.59 -20.25 -18.04
CA PRO A 87 -9.25 -19.68 -18.05
C PRO A 87 -8.21 -20.53 -17.29
N VAL A 88 -8.65 -21.33 -16.31
CA VAL A 88 -7.80 -22.32 -15.61
C VAL A 88 -7.50 -23.57 -16.47
N GLY A 89 -8.20 -23.77 -17.58
CA GLY A 89 -7.79 -24.73 -18.61
C GLY A 89 -6.71 -24.17 -19.53
N ASN A 90 -6.49 -22.84 -19.52
CA ASN A 90 -5.38 -22.20 -20.20
C ASN A 90 -4.20 -22.10 -19.22
N GLU A 91 -3.23 -22.99 -19.39
CA GLU A 91 -2.01 -23.09 -18.58
C GLU A 91 -1.31 -21.74 -18.42
N ASP A 92 -1.28 -20.91 -19.47
CA ASP A 92 -0.60 -19.61 -19.47
C ASP A 92 -1.20 -18.65 -18.43
N ALA A 93 -2.53 -18.56 -18.33
CA ALA A 93 -3.19 -17.61 -17.44
C ALA A 93 -2.90 -17.91 -15.97
N ALA A 94 -2.80 -19.18 -15.61
CA ALA A 94 -2.46 -19.57 -14.24
C ALA A 94 -0.98 -19.33 -13.92
N TRP A 95 -0.07 -19.67 -14.83
CA TRP A 95 1.35 -19.42 -14.63
C TRP A 95 1.68 -17.92 -14.61
N GLU A 96 1.01 -17.10 -15.41
CA GLU A 96 1.11 -15.64 -15.34
C GLU A 96 0.63 -15.10 -13.99
N ALA A 97 -0.47 -15.63 -13.44
CA ALA A 97 -0.95 -15.22 -12.13
C ALA A 97 0.03 -15.61 -11.00
N ILE A 98 0.60 -16.82 -11.07
CA ILE A 98 1.56 -17.34 -10.10
C ILE A 98 2.87 -16.53 -10.14
N SER A 99 3.47 -16.42 -11.32
CA SER A 99 4.73 -15.68 -11.54
C SER A 99 4.57 -14.20 -11.20
N GLY A 100 3.46 -13.60 -11.63
CA GLY A 100 3.11 -12.22 -11.35
C GLY A 100 2.99 -11.92 -9.85
N ARG A 101 2.57 -12.88 -9.01
CA ARG A 101 2.61 -12.72 -7.55
C ARG A 101 4.05 -12.69 -7.05
N GLY A 102 4.90 -13.61 -7.50
CA GLY A 102 6.31 -13.66 -7.10
C GLY A 102 7.05 -12.33 -7.37
N GLU A 103 6.87 -11.77 -8.55
CA GLU A 103 7.45 -10.47 -8.92
C GLU A 103 6.98 -9.32 -8.02
N ARG A 104 5.68 -9.25 -7.74
CA ARG A 104 5.10 -8.22 -6.86
C ARG A 104 5.59 -8.38 -5.42
N MET A 105 5.74 -9.61 -4.93
CA MET A 105 6.32 -9.88 -3.61
C MET A 105 7.78 -9.43 -3.53
N MET A 106 8.57 -9.66 -4.57
CA MET A 106 9.95 -9.17 -4.64
C MET A 106 10.00 -7.64 -4.66
N ARG A 107 9.08 -6.99 -5.37
CA ARG A 107 8.96 -5.53 -5.34
C ARG A 107 8.62 -5.02 -3.93
N LEU A 108 7.68 -5.67 -3.23
CA LEU A 108 7.36 -5.33 -1.84
C LEU A 108 8.59 -5.48 -0.93
N LEU A 109 9.32 -6.60 -1.04
CA LEU A 109 10.55 -6.82 -0.26
C LEU A 109 11.56 -5.69 -0.49
N ARG A 110 11.77 -5.27 -1.74
CA ARG A 110 12.69 -4.17 -2.06
C ARG A 110 12.26 -2.85 -1.42
N LEU A 111 10.97 -2.54 -1.42
CA LEU A 111 10.43 -1.34 -0.77
C LEU A 111 10.69 -1.39 0.74
N VAL A 112 10.34 -2.50 1.38
CA VAL A 112 10.55 -2.68 2.83
C VAL A 112 12.03 -2.61 3.18
N THR A 113 12.91 -3.28 2.43
CA THR A 113 14.35 -3.20 2.66
C THR A 113 14.85 -1.76 2.55
N ALA A 114 14.49 -1.05 1.47
CA ALA A 114 14.92 0.33 1.25
C ALA A 114 14.48 1.25 2.40
N GLU A 115 13.23 1.13 2.85
CA GLU A 115 12.68 1.89 3.98
C GLU A 115 13.47 1.63 5.28
N GLN A 116 13.77 0.36 5.57
CA GLN A 116 14.45 -0.03 6.82
C GLN A 116 15.94 0.29 6.82
N THR A 117 16.59 0.37 5.65
CA THR A 117 18.03 0.67 5.54
C THR A 117 18.33 2.15 5.31
N ALA A 118 17.37 2.95 4.84
CA ALA A 118 17.56 4.37 4.57
C ALA A 118 18.18 5.18 5.74
N PRO A 119 17.85 4.91 7.03
CA PRO A 119 18.51 5.60 8.14
C PRO A 119 20.00 5.28 8.30
N LEU A 120 20.43 4.09 7.86
CA LEU A 120 21.83 3.66 7.92
C LEU A 120 22.68 4.41 6.89
N ASP A 121 22.09 4.72 5.73
CA ASP A 121 22.74 5.48 4.65
C ASP A 121 22.94 6.97 5.02
N MET A 122 22.23 7.48 6.03
CA MET A 122 22.38 8.86 6.53
C MET A 122 23.40 9.01 7.66
N THR A 123 24.03 7.91 8.08
CA THR A 123 25.02 7.89 9.17
C THR A 123 26.49 7.78 8.71
N ASP A 124 26.74 7.70 7.40
CA ASP A 124 28.08 7.81 6.77
C ASP A 124 28.37 9.24 6.27
#